data_AF-A0A925B866-F1
#
_entry.id   AF-A0A925B866-F1
#
_cell.length_a   1.000
_cell.length_b   1.000
_cell.length_c   1.000
_cell.angle_alpha   90.00
_cell.angle_beta   90.00
_cell.angle_gamma   90.00
#
_symmetry.space_group_name_H-M   'P 1'
#
loop_
_entity.id
_entity.type
_entity.pdbx_description
1 polymer ?
#
loop_
_entity_poly.entity_id
_entity_poly.type
_entity_poly.pdbx_seq_one_letter_code
_entity_poly.pdbx_strand_id
1 'polypeptide(L)'
;MSVNVLYEEEGEYKAGAVLSQSPASYQIESPHGRRSKIKAANVVITFERPSAGELLAEARKYADGLDTDFLWQCRKGAEFGFQDLARDYVGRDPAVVESAGVLLKLHSAPIYFYRRGRGRFQAAPEETLKLALAGVEKKRLLQERIAGWTAQLARFECPPEIALLRDELLYAPDRAKPETKALEQASTQAGVTTAQLFARCGLLADSHEFHIGRFVHEFYPKGTGFPPHEVPALPEDLPLAETPAFSLDDIGTTEIDDAFSVMRVSDDELRIGIHIAAPGLAFAPGSVLDAIARERLSTAYTPGRKFTMLPDDAVKRLSLDEGQLCPAVSLYLNVGAKDFSLRGRHTKLERVKVAANLRHAGHDALNAAFEAGETNPVRLGLAFEEELHTLWRLALALESRRGKPSVNAATLDYVFRVEDGRVAIEARKR
;
A
#
# COMPACT_ATOMS: atom_id res chain seq x y z
N MET A 1 -72.73 -0.59 13.53
CA MET A 1 -71.36 -0.99 13.94
C MET A 1 -70.39 -0.21 13.08
N SER A 2 -69.28 0.29 13.63
CA SER A 2 -68.28 1.05 12.87
C SER A 2 -67.50 0.11 11.95
N VAL A 3 -67.51 0.38 10.65
CA VAL A 3 -66.74 -0.39 9.67
C VAL A 3 -65.30 0.15 9.65
N ASN A 4 -64.32 -0.73 9.67
CA ASN A 4 -62.89 -0.44 9.57
C ASN A 4 -62.32 -1.07 8.29
N VAL A 5 -61.19 -0.55 7.83
CA VAL A 5 -60.47 -1.06 6.67
C VAL A 5 -58.97 -1.19 6.93
N LEU A 6 -58.38 -2.29 6.48
CA LEU A 6 -56.94 -2.47 6.32
C LEU A 6 -56.62 -2.16 4.86
N TYR A 7 -55.63 -1.32 4.62
CA TYR A 7 -55.30 -0.82 3.28
C TYR A 7 -53.80 -0.66 3.10
N GLU A 8 -53.37 -0.65 1.84
CA GLU A 8 -51.98 -0.39 1.46
C GLU A 8 -51.78 1.09 1.07
N GLU A 9 -50.75 1.71 1.63
CA GLU A 9 -50.34 3.08 1.31
C GLU A 9 -48.81 3.16 1.36
N GLU A 10 -48.19 3.66 0.28
CA GLU A 10 -46.73 3.81 0.16
C GLU A 10 -45.93 2.52 0.42
N GLY A 11 -46.53 1.36 0.11
CA GLY A 11 -45.91 0.05 0.29
C GLY A 11 -46.14 -0.56 1.67
N GLU A 12 -46.70 0.17 2.63
CA GLU A 12 -47.00 -0.31 3.98
C GLU A 12 -48.50 -0.61 4.17
N TYR A 13 -48.81 -1.48 5.13
CA TYR A 13 -50.19 -1.77 5.53
C TYR A 13 -50.60 -0.95 6.73
N LYS A 14 -51.69 -0.20 6.58
CA LYS A 14 -52.28 0.67 7.60
C LYS A 14 -53.75 0.32 7.80
N ALA A 15 -54.31 0.69 8.95
CA ALA A 15 -55.72 0.48 9.26
C ALA A 15 -56.39 1.80 9.63
N GLY A 16 -57.68 1.94 9.35
CA GLY A 16 -58.48 3.11 9.71
C GLY A 16 -59.97 2.81 9.83
N ALA A 17 -60.67 3.60 10.63
CA ALA A 17 -62.12 3.55 10.77
C ALA A 17 -62.78 4.31 9.61
N VAL A 18 -63.81 3.73 8.97
CA VAL A 18 -64.50 4.34 7.83
C VAL A 18 -65.47 5.41 8.33
N LEU A 19 -65.27 6.64 7.86
CA LEU A 19 -66.14 7.79 8.10
C LEU A 19 -67.23 7.90 7.03
N SER A 20 -66.86 7.69 5.77
CA SER A 20 -67.80 7.62 4.64
C SER A 20 -67.20 6.85 3.46
N GLN A 21 -68.06 6.30 2.61
CA GLN A 21 -67.66 5.49 1.45
C GLN A 21 -68.29 6.04 0.17
N SER A 22 -67.50 6.08 -0.91
CA SER A 22 -67.96 6.28 -2.28
C SER A 22 -67.48 5.12 -3.16
N PRO A 23 -68.01 4.95 -4.40
CA PRO A 23 -67.66 3.81 -5.24
C PRO A 23 -66.16 3.66 -5.52
N ALA A 24 -65.40 4.77 -5.54
CA ALA A 24 -63.97 4.77 -5.85
C ALA A 24 -63.05 5.06 -4.65
N SER A 25 -63.59 5.39 -3.47
CA SER A 25 -62.77 5.82 -2.32
C SER A 25 -63.45 5.67 -0.96
N TYR A 26 -62.64 5.58 0.09
CA TYR A 26 -63.08 5.66 1.48
C TYR A 26 -62.51 6.93 2.11
N GLN A 27 -63.33 7.62 2.90
CA GLN A 27 -62.85 8.57 3.90
C GLN A 27 -62.66 7.80 5.20
N ILE A 28 -61.45 7.84 5.75
CA ILE A 28 -61.10 7.09 6.95
C ILE A 28 -60.53 8.01 8.02
N GLU A 29 -60.54 7.54 9.25
CA GLU A 29 -59.82 8.10 10.39
C GLU A 29 -58.83 7.06 10.91
N SER A 30 -57.54 7.42 10.92
CA SER A 30 -56.48 6.56 11.47
C SER A 30 -56.59 6.43 13.00
N PRO A 31 -55.94 5.43 13.62
CA PRO A 31 -55.89 5.28 15.08
C PRO A 31 -55.35 6.50 15.83
N HIS A 32 -54.62 7.38 15.14
CA HIS A 32 -54.08 8.63 15.69
C HIS A 32 -54.96 9.86 15.40
N GLY A 33 -56.21 9.67 14.94
CA GLY A 33 -57.17 10.74 14.69
C GLY A 33 -56.97 11.49 13.37
N ARG A 34 -55.95 11.14 12.56
CA ARG A 34 -55.76 11.75 11.24
C ARG A 34 -56.79 11.23 10.25
N ARG A 35 -57.48 12.13 9.56
CA ARG A 35 -58.43 11.81 8.49
C ARG A 35 -57.77 11.83 7.13
N SER A 36 -58.07 10.84 6.29
CA SER A 36 -57.52 10.74 4.93
C SER A 36 -58.51 10.09 3.97
N LYS A 37 -58.32 10.37 2.67
CA LYS A 37 -59.08 9.75 1.58
C LYS A 37 -58.20 8.70 0.92
N ILE A 38 -58.62 7.45 0.95
CA ILE A 38 -57.92 6.33 0.30
C ILE A 38 -58.73 5.83 -0.89
N LYS A 39 -58.05 5.34 -1.94
CA LYS A 39 -58.73 4.71 -3.08
C LYS A 39 -59.33 3.37 -2.63
N ALA A 40 -60.56 3.07 -3.03
CA ALA A 40 -61.22 1.80 -2.68
C ALA A 40 -60.39 0.58 -3.08
N ALA A 41 -59.67 0.70 -4.20
CA ALA A 41 -58.79 -0.32 -4.70
C ALA A 41 -57.64 -0.67 -3.71
N ASN A 42 -57.21 0.26 -2.85
CA ASN A 42 -56.10 0.04 -1.89
C ASN A 42 -56.52 -0.74 -0.64
N VAL A 43 -57.83 -0.94 -0.42
CA VAL A 43 -58.34 -1.70 0.72
C VAL A 43 -58.10 -3.19 0.47
N VAL A 44 -57.53 -3.88 1.46
CA VAL A 44 -57.22 -5.32 1.42
C VAL A 44 -58.10 -6.13 2.37
N ILE A 45 -58.62 -5.53 3.46
CA ILE A 45 -59.62 -6.16 4.34
C ILE A 45 -60.62 -5.09 4.79
N THR A 46 -61.90 -5.44 4.87
CA THR A 46 -62.95 -4.66 5.54
C THR A 46 -63.46 -5.46 6.73
N PHE A 47 -63.58 -4.85 7.91
CA PHE A 47 -63.89 -5.54 9.16
C PHE A 47 -64.63 -4.65 10.16
N GLU A 48 -65.33 -5.25 11.13
CA GLU A 48 -66.06 -4.49 12.17
C GLU A 48 -65.33 -4.48 13.53
N ARG A 49 -64.61 -5.57 13.85
CA ARG A 49 -63.83 -5.74 15.08
C ARG A 49 -62.52 -6.50 14.79
N PRO A 50 -61.44 -6.29 15.56
CA PRO A 50 -61.27 -5.28 16.62
C PRO A 50 -61.20 -3.85 16.05
N SER A 51 -60.87 -2.83 16.85
CA SER A 51 -60.66 -1.47 16.30
C SER A 51 -59.45 -1.42 15.34
N ALA A 52 -59.37 -0.40 14.50
CA ALA A 52 -58.26 -0.26 13.55
C ALA A 52 -56.87 -0.26 14.22
N GLY A 53 -56.74 0.36 15.39
CA GLY A 53 -55.48 0.39 16.15
C GLY A 53 -55.12 -0.97 16.76
N GLU A 54 -56.10 -1.64 17.35
CA GLU A 54 -55.93 -2.99 17.92
C GLU A 54 -55.59 -4.01 16.84
N LEU A 55 -56.22 -3.95 15.66
CA LEU A 55 -55.96 -4.91 14.58
C LEU A 55 -54.48 -4.94 14.21
N LEU A 56 -53.84 -3.78 14.00
CA LEU A 56 -52.43 -3.75 13.59
C LEU A 56 -51.50 -4.29 14.68
N ALA A 57 -51.76 -3.94 15.95
CA ALA A 57 -50.96 -4.43 17.07
C ALA A 57 -51.07 -5.94 17.24
N GLU A 58 -52.30 -6.48 17.21
CA GLU A 58 -52.55 -7.91 17.33
C GLU A 58 -52.05 -8.69 16.11
N ALA A 59 -52.22 -8.16 14.90
CA ALA A 59 -51.73 -8.76 13.67
C ALA A 59 -50.19 -8.84 13.65
N ARG A 60 -49.50 -7.81 14.15
CA ARG A 60 -48.03 -7.82 14.29
C ARG A 60 -47.59 -8.91 15.25
N LYS A 61 -48.21 -8.99 16.43
CA LYS A 61 -47.95 -10.03 17.42
C LYS A 61 -48.19 -11.44 16.87
N TYR A 62 -49.26 -11.61 16.09
CA TYR A 62 -49.55 -12.87 15.41
C TYR A 62 -48.47 -13.20 14.36
N ALA A 63 -48.09 -12.23 13.53
CA ALA A 63 -47.05 -12.40 12.51
C ALA A 63 -45.68 -12.79 13.09
N ASP A 64 -45.30 -12.23 14.24
CA ASP A 64 -44.06 -12.56 14.94
C ASP A 64 -44.03 -14.03 15.41
N GLY A 65 -45.21 -14.61 15.71
CA GLY A 65 -45.35 -16.02 16.09
C GLY A 65 -45.44 -16.99 14.91
N LEU A 66 -45.50 -16.51 13.66
CA LEU A 66 -45.57 -17.38 12.47
C LEU A 66 -44.18 -17.91 12.09
N ASP A 67 -44.10 -19.23 11.87
CA ASP A 67 -42.96 -19.83 11.18
C ASP A 67 -43.09 -19.57 9.67
N THR A 68 -42.11 -18.83 9.12
CA THR A 68 -42.10 -18.45 7.70
C THR A 68 -41.97 -19.66 6.78
N ASP A 69 -41.18 -20.66 7.16
CA ASP A 69 -40.93 -21.84 6.34
C ASP A 69 -42.18 -22.71 6.30
N PHE A 70 -42.80 -22.96 7.46
CA PHE A 70 -44.07 -23.67 7.52
C PHE A 70 -45.18 -22.94 6.75
N LEU A 71 -45.27 -21.61 6.89
CA LEU A 71 -46.22 -20.80 6.12
C LEU A 71 -45.99 -20.91 4.61
N TRP A 72 -44.74 -21.00 4.16
CA TRP A 72 -44.41 -21.28 2.76
C TRP A 72 -44.85 -22.69 2.37
N GLN A 73 -44.64 -23.71 3.22
CA GLN A 73 -45.09 -25.07 2.95
C GLN A 73 -46.63 -25.18 2.78
N CYS A 74 -47.42 -24.37 3.49
CA CYS A 74 -48.89 -24.35 3.42
C CYS A 74 -49.50 -23.87 2.08
N ARG A 75 -48.70 -23.26 1.20
CA ARG A 75 -49.16 -22.78 -0.13
C ARG A 75 -49.86 -23.88 -0.96
N LYS A 76 -50.95 -23.52 -1.62
CA LYS A 76 -51.61 -24.34 -2.65
C LYS A 76 -51.44 -23.69 -4.02
N GLY A 77 -50.36 -24.07 -4.71
CA GLY A 77 -50.00 -23.52 -6.01
C GLY A 77 -48.98 -22.39 -5.94
N ALA A 78 -48.58 -21.88 -7.11
CA ALA A 78 -47.53 -20.87 -7.21
C ALA A 78 -47.99 -19.49 -6.76
N GLU A 79 -49.22 -19.09 -7.11
CA GLU A 79 -49.81 -17.79 -6.75
C GLU A 79 -51.06 -17.95 -5.89
N PHE A 80 -51.20 -17.13 -4.86
CA PHE A 80 -52.29 -17.23 -3.89
C PHE A 80 -52.66 -15.85 -3.32
N GLY A 81 -53.85 -15.78 -2.73
CA GLY A 81 -54.29 -14.63 -1.93
C GLY A 81 -53.86 -14.82 -0.48
N PHE A 82 -53.52 -13.74 0.22
CA PHE A 82 -53.11 -13.83 1.63
C PHE A 82 -54.20 -14.43 2.53
N GLN A 83 -55.48 -14.19 2.23
CA GLN A 83 -56.61 -14.76 2.98
C GLN A 83 -56.78 -16.26 2.74
N ASP A 84 -56.53 -16.72 1.51
CA ASP A 84 -56.58 -18.15 1.18
C ASP A 84 -55.46 -18.89 1.92
N LEU A 85 -54.25 -18.34 1.91
CA LEU A 85 -53.14 -18.90 2.68
C LEU A 85 -53.38 -18.84 4.19
N ALA A 86 -54.00 -17.77 4.69
CA ALA A 86 -54.36 -17.68 6.11
C ALA A 86 -55.37 -18.77 6.51
N ARG A 87 -56.36 -19.07 5.66
CA ARG A 87 -57.29 -20.18 5.86
C ARG A 87 -56.57 -21.53 5.83
N ASP A 88 -55.66 -21.74 4.89
CA ASP A 88 -54.87 -22.97 4.78
C ASP A 88 -53.93 -23.17 5.98
N TYR A 89 -53.34 -22.10 6.51
CA TYR A 89 -52.45 -22.13 7.67
C TYR A 89 -53.22 -22.40 8.98
N VAL A 90 -54.36 -21.72 9.20
CA VAL A 90 -55.15 -21.84 10.43
C VAL A 90 -56.05 -23.09 10.42
N GLY A 91 -56.38 -23.62 9.24
CA GLY A 91 -57.22 -24.82 9.06
C GLY A 91 -58.72 -24.59 9.26
N ARG A 92 -59.13 -23.33 9.48
CA ARG A 92 -60.52 -22.86 9.59
C ARG A 92 -60.64 -21.48 8.96
N ASP A 93 -61.85 -20.90 8.96
CA ASP A 93 -62.01 -19.51 8.55
C ASP A 93 -61.19 -18.59 9.48
N PRO A 94 -60.24 -17.82 8.93
CA PRO A 94 -59.31 -17.05 9.73
C PRO A 94 -59.99 -15.80 10.28
N ALA A 95 -59.73 -15.48 11.54
CA ALA A 95 -60.09 -14.19 12.10
C ALA A 95 -59.35 -13.07 11.34
N VAL A 96 -59.89 -11.85 11.41
CA VAL A 96 -59.31 -10.68 10.72
C VAL A 96 -57.86 -10.45 11.15
N VAL A 97 -57.56 -10.64 12.44
CA VAL A 97 -56.21 -10.55 13.02
C VAL A 97 -55.26 -11.58 12.42
N GLU A 98 -55.72 -12.82 12.23
CA GLU A 98 -54.91 -13.91 11.66
C GLU A 98 -54.62 -13.64 10.18
N SER A 99 -55.64 -13.21 9.42
CA SER A 99 -55.49 -12.81 8.01
C SER A 99 -54.53 -11.63 7.86
N ALA A 100 -54.68 -10.61 8.69
CA ALA A 100 -53.79 -9.45 8.70
C ALA A 100 -52.36 -9.84 9.12
N GLY A 101 -52.19 -10.74 10.10
CA GLY A 101 -50.87 -11.19 10.54
C GLY A 101 -50.15 -12.03 9.48
N VAL A 102 -50.86 -12.92 8.77
CA VAL A 102 -50.30 -13.62 7.59
C VAL A 102 -49.89 -12.62 6.52
N LEU A 103 -50.72 -11.62 6.21
CA LEU A 103 -50.37 -10.57 5.25
C LEU A 103 -49.08 -9.83 5.63
N LEU A 104 -48.94 -9.44 6.90
CA LEU A 104 -47.73 -8.78 7.42
C LEU A 104 -46.51 -9.70 7.32
N LYS A 105 -46.65 -11.00 7.65
CA LYS A 105 -45.57 -11.98 7.56
C LYS A 105 -45.08 -12.18 6.14
N LEU A 106 -46.01 -12.38 5.19
CA LEU A 106 -45.70 -12.49 3.77
C LEU A 106 -44.93 -11.27 3.25
N HIS A 107 -45.36 -10.07 3.66
CA HIS A 107 -44.70 -8.83 3.29
C HIS A 107 -43.28 -8.71 3.87
N SER A 108 -43.05 -9.20 5.10
CA SER A 108 -41.75 -9.17 5.76
C SER A 108 -40.74 -10.21 5.25
N ALA A 109 -41.17 -11.18 4.43
CA ALA A 109 -40.36 -12.33 4.01
C ALA A 109 -40.22 -12.41 2.46
N PRO A 110 -39.62 -11.40 1.80
CA PRO A 110 -39.55 -11.33 0.34
C PRO A 110 -38.70 -12.43 -0.32
N ILE A 111 -37.85 -13.12 0.46
CA ILE A 111 -37.11 -14.31 -0.02
C ILE A 111 -38.07 -15.49 -0.25
N TYR A 112 -39.10 -15.62 0.59
CA TYR A 112 -40.09 -16.68 0.53
C TYR A 112 -41.27 -16.31 -0.38
N PHE A 113 -41.66 -15.03 -0.43
CA PHE A 113 -42.90 -14.59 -1.07
C PHE A 113 -42.70 -13.35 -1.95
N TYR A 114 -42.90 -13.51 -3.26
CA TYR A 114 -42.84 -12.42 -4.23
C TYR A 114 -44.19 -11.75 -4.38
N ARG A 115 -44.21 -10.41 -4.42
CA ARG A 115 -45.45 -9.65 -4.55
C ARG A 115 -45.98 -9.72 -6.00
N ARG A 116 -47.26 -10.10 -6.18
CA ARG A 116 -47.95 -10.16 -7.49
C ARG A 116 -49.17 -9.26 -7.59
N GLY A 117 -49.19 -8.21 -6.78
CA GLY A 117 -50.28 -7.24 -6.69
C GLY A 117 -50.77 -7.10 -5.25
N ARG A 118 -51.91 -6.41 -5.07
CA ARG A 118 -52.48 -6.17 -3.74
C ARG A 118 -53.07 -7.45 -3.17
N GLY A 119 -52.57 -7.86 -2.00
CA GLY A 119 -53.00 -9.08 -1.33
C GLY A 119 -52.67 -10.37 -2.09
N ARG A 120 -51.89 -10.30 -3.17
CA ARG A 120 -51.51 -11.46 -3.97
C ARG A 120 -50.01 -11.68 -3.93
N PHE A 121 -49.63 -12.92 -3.69
CA PHE A 121 -48.25 -13.34 -3.53
C PHE A 121 -47.98 -14.57 -4.38
N GLN A 122 -46.72 -14.73 -4.75
CA GLN A 122 -46.19 -15.93 -5.35
C GLN A 122 -45.16 -16.53 -4.41
N ALA A 123 -45.27 -17.82 -4.11
CA ALA A 123 -44.21 -18.51 -3.37
C ALA A 123 -42.95 -18.58 -4.23
N ALA A 124 -41.80 -18.32 -3.61
CA ALA A 124 -40.51 -18.55 -4.23
C ALA A 124 -40.41 -20.04 -4.66
N PRO A 125 -39.95 -20.34 -5.89
CA PRO A 125 -39.66 -21.72 -6.28
C PRO A 125 -38.66 -22.36 -5.31
N GLU A 126 -38.80 -23.66 -5.06
CA GLU A 126 -38.01 -24.37 -4.04
C GLU A 126 -36.50 -24.23 -4.27
N GLU A 127 -36.02 -24.43 -5.50
CA GLU A 127 -34.60 -24.26 -5.85
C GLU A 127 -34.11 -22.82 -5.61
N THR A 128 -34.92 -21.81 -6.00
CA THR A 128 -34.58 -20.41 -5.79
C THR A 128 -34.53 -20.06 -4.30
N LEU A 129 -35.50 -20.55 -3.53
CA LEU A 129 -35.57 -20.34 -2.08
C LEU A 129 -34.37 -20.98 -1.38
N LYS A 130 -34.04 -22.23 -1.72
CA LYS A 130 -32.90 -22.96 -1.18
C LYS A 130 -31.58 -22.24 -1.45
N LEU A 131 -31.35 -21.77 -2.68
CA LEU A 131 -30.17 -20.99 -3.05
C LEU A 131 -30.11 -19.65 -2.30
N ALA A 132 -31.24 -18.96 -2.16
CA ALA A 132 -31.30 -17.69 -1.43
C ALA A 132 -31.00 -17.88 0.06
N LEU A 133 -31.60 -18.89 0.71
CA LEU A 133 -31.36 -19.21 2.12
C LEU A 133 -29.91 -19.64 2.35
N ALA A 134 -29.33 -20.47 1.47
CA ALA A 134 -27.92 -20.83 1.53
C ALA A 134 -27.00 -19.60 1.39
N GLY A 135 -27.37 -18.63 0.56
CA GLY A 135 -26.65 -17.36 0.42
C GLY A 135 -26.70 -16.50 1.69
N VAL A 136 -27.87 -16.40 2.32
CA VAL A 136 -28.04 -15.69 3.61
C VAL A 136 -27.21 -16.37 4.70
N GLU A 137 -27.27 -17.69 4.78
CA GLU A 137 -26.53 -18.46 5.78
C GLU A 137 -25.02 -18.34 5.59
N LYS A 138 -24.53 -18.45 4.36
CA LYS A 138 -23.11 -18.23 4.03
C LYS A 138 -22.66 -16.82 4.45
N LYS A 139 -23.49 -15.81 4.20
CA LYS A 139 -23.21 -14.43 4.62
C LYS A 139 -23.19 -14.30 6.14
N ARG A 140 -24.12 -14.95 6.86
CA ARG A 140 -24.15 -15.00 8.33
C ARG A 140 -22.87 -15.59 8.90
N LEU A 141 -22.48 -16.79 8.44
CA LEU A 141 -21.25 -17.47 8.88
C LEU A 141 -20.00 -16.63 8.60
N LEU A 142 -19.93 -15.95 7.45
CA LEU A 142 -18.81 -15.06 7.14
C LEU A 142 -18.75 -13.86 8.09
N GLN A 143 -19.90 -13.25 8.42
CA GLN A 143 -19.94 -12.15 9.39
C GLN A 143 -19.56 -12.61 10.80
N GLU A 144 -19.96 -13.81 11.22
CA GLU A 144 -19.54 -14.39 12.50
C GLU A 144 -18.04 -14.64 12.54
N ARG A 145 -17.45 -15.11 11.44
CA ARG A 145 -16.00 -15.28 11.34
C ARG A 145 -15.26 -13.94 11.43
N ILE A 146 -15.73 -12.92 10.70
CA ILE A 146 -15.19 -11.56 10.78
C ILE A 146 -15.28 -11.05 12.23
N ALA A 147 -16.45 -11.13 12.86
CA ALA A 147 -16.66 -10.69 14.23
C ALA A 147 -15.75 -11.44 15.23
N GLY A 148 -15.57 -12.75 15.04
CA GLY A 148 -14.67 -13.57 15.86
C GLY A 148 -13.21 -13.17 15.74
N TRP A 149 -12.72 -12.91 14.53
CA TRP A 149 -11.37 -12.37 14.32
C TRP A 149 -11.22 -10.96 14.88
N THR A 150 -12.19 -10.06 14.62
CA THR A 150 -12.21 -8.69 15.15
C THR A 150 -12.09 -8.69 16.67
N ALA A 151 -12.85 -9.55 17.36
CA ALA A 151 -12.84 -9.64 18.82
C ALA A 151 -11.49 -10.13 19.38
N GLN A 152 -10.84 -11.11 18.72
CA GLN A 152 -9.50 -11.57 19.11
C GLN A 152 -8.45 -10.47 18.89
N LEU A 153 -8.46 -9.85 17.71
CA LEU A 153 -7.55 -8.77 17.34
C LEU A 153 -7.69 -7.55 18.25
N ALA A 154 -8.92 -7.20 18.67
CA ALA A 154 -9.18 -6.11 19.62
C ALA A 154 -8.57 -6.37 21.01
N ARG A 155 -8.28 -7.64 21.35
CA ARG A 155 -7.52 -8.03 22.56
C ARG A 155 -6.02 -8.18 22.30
N PHE A 156 -5.55 -7.80 21.11
CA PHE A 156 -4.16 -7.99 20.66
C PHE A 156 -3.74 -9.47 20.55
N GLU A 157 -4.71 -10.36 20.34
CA GLU A 157 -4.47 -11.78 20.05
C GLU A 157 -4.66 -11.98 18.53
N CYS A 158 -3.56 -12.16 17.78
CA CYS A 158 -3.67 -12.33 16.33
C CYS A 158 -4.00 -13.79 15.96
N PRO A 159 -5.13 -14.06 15.27
CA PRO A 159 -5.41 -15.40 14.77
C PRO A 159 -4.33 -15.87 13.77
N PRO A 160 -3.95 -17.16 13.75
CA PRO A 160 -2.90 -17.67 12.84
C PRO A 160 -3.18 -17.37 11.36
N GLU A 161 -4.44 -17.45 10.95
CA GLU A 161 -4.88 -17.18 9.58
C GLU A 161 -4.64 -15.72 9.16
N ILE A 162 -4.80 -14.78 10.09
CA ILE A 162 -4.51 -13.35 9.88
C ILE A 162 -2.99 -13.12 9.92
N ALA A 163 -2.28 -13.78 10.84
CA ALA A 163 -0.83 -13.66 10.98
C ALA A 163 -0.08 -14.10 9.71
N LEU A 164 -0.55 -15.16 9.03
CA LEU A 164 0.01 -15.61 7.75
C LEU A 164 -0.11 -14.57 6.63
N LEU A 165 -1.09 -13.67 6.73
CA LEU A 165 -1.36 -12.62 5.76
C LEU A 165 -0.80 -11.25 6.20
N ARG A 166 0.07 -11.21 7.22
CA ARG A 166 0.62 -9.98 7.81
C ARG A 166 1.08 -8.98 6.75
N ASP A 167 1.95 -9.41 5.83
CA ASP A 167 2.57 -8.51 4.85
C ASP A 167 1.55 -8.02 3.81
N GLU A 168 0.67 -8.91 3.34
CA GLU A 168 -0.42 -8.53 2.42
C GLU A 168 -1.34 -7.49 3.08
N LEU A 169 -1.74 -7.73 4.32
CA LEU A 169 -2.64 -6.86 5.08
C LEU A 169 -2.00 -5.52 5.47
N LEU A 170 -0.67 -5.47 5.65
CA LEU A 170 0.05 -4.24 5.95
C LEU A 170 0.31 -3.37 4.72
N TYR A 171 0.69 -4.00 3.61
CA TYR A 171 1.29 -3.28 2.48
C TYR A 171 0.38 -3.20 1.24
N ALA A 172 -0.52 -4.16 1.04
CA ALA A 172 -1.45 -4.19 -0.08
C ALA A 172 -2.82 -4.81 0.30
N PRO A 173 -3.54 -4.24 1.28
CA PRO A 173 -4.79 -4.84 1.77
C PRO A 173 -5.91 -4.81 0.72
N ASP A 174 -6.49 -5.98 0.43
CA ASP A 174 -7.74 -6.07 -0.32
C ASP A 174 -8.95 -5.86 0.61
N ARG A 175 -9.57 -4.67 0.53
CA ARG A 175 -10.72 -4.30 1.37
C ARG A 175 -11.98 -5.15 1.14
N ALA A 176 -12.03 -5.95 0.07
CA ALA A 176 -13.13 -6.89 -0.12
C ALA A 176 -13.00 -8.13 0.78
N LYS A 177 -11.76 -8.54 1.11
CA LYS A 177 -11.46 -9.73 1.90
C LYS A 177 -11.95 -9.61 3.35
N PRO A 178 -12.46 -10.71 3.93
CA PRO A 178 -12.95 -10.70 5.31
C PRO A 178 -11.84 -10.46 6.33
N GLU A 179 -10.61 -10.89 6.06
CA GLU A 179 -9.44 -10.68 6.92
C GLU A 179 -9.12 -9.18 7.06
N THR A 180 -9.09 -8.46 5.94
CA THR A 180 -8.92 -7.00 5.91
C THR A 180 -10.02 -6.28 6.69
N LYS A 181 -11.27 -6.68 6.48
CA LYS A 181 -12.42 -6.09 7.20
C LYS A 181 -12.31 -6.30 8.70
N ALA A 182 -11.95 -7.50 9.15
CA ALA A 182 -11.78 -7.80 10.56
C ALA A 182 -10.65 -6.95 11.18
N LEU A 183 -9.53 -6.82 10.47
CA LEU A 183 -8.39 -6.04 10.90
C LEU A 183 -8.67 -4.54 10.99
N GLU A 184 -9.33 -3.96 9.99
CA GLU A 184 -9.73 -2.55 9.98
C GLU A 184 -10.77 -2.24 11.07
N GLN A 185 -11.74 -3.14 11.30
CA GLN A 185 -12.70 -3.02 12.40
C GLN A 185 -12.01 -3.08 13.77
N ALA A 186 -11.09 -4.03 13.97
CA ALA A 186 -10.36 -4.16 15.23
C ALA A 186 -9.47 -2.94 15.49
N SER A 187 -8.78 -2.44 14.46
CA SER A 187 -7.96 -1.23 14.52
C SER A 187 -8.80 -0.01 14.94
N THR A 188 -9.99 0.13 14.34
CA THR A 188 -10.94 1.20 14.68
C THR A 188 -11.42 1.08 16.13
N GLN A 189 -11.80 -0.11 16.58
CA GLN A 189 -12.27 -0.35 17.95
C GLN A 189 -11.19 -0.09 18.99
N ALA A 190 -9.94 -0.46 18.70
CA ALA A 190 -8.79 -0.27 19.58
C ALA A 190 -8.19 1.13 19.53
N GLY A 191 -8.61 1.98 18.58
CA GLY A 191 -8.10 3.34 18.40
C GLY A 191 -6.64 3.40 17.96
N VAL A 192 -6.18 2.41 17.19
CA VAL A 192 -4.79 2.30 16.71
C VAL A 192 -4.75 2.04 15.21
N THR A 193 -3.62 2.31 14.56
CA THR A 193 -3.41 1.92 13.16
C THR A 193 -3.22 0.41 13.03
N THR A 194 -3.42 -0.13 11.83
CA THR A 194 -3.17 -1.56 11.54
C THR A 194 -1.74 -2.01 11.92
N ALA A 195 -0.74 -1.18 11.63
CA ALA A 195 0.65 -1.47 11.99
C ALA A 195 0.85 -1.50 13.51
N GLN A 196 0.24 -0.56 14.24
CA GLN A 196 0.28 -0.55 15.70
C GLN A 196 -0.46 -1.75 16.31
N LEU A 197 -1.58 -2.17 15.70
CA LEU A 197 -2.31 -3.37 16.13
C LEU A 197 -1.41 -4.61 16.01
N PHE A 198 -0.79 -4.83 14.85
CA PHE A 198 0.15 -5.95 14.67
C PHE A 198 1.39 -5.86 15.55
N ALA A 199 1.92 -4.66 15.81
CA ALA A 199 2.99 -4.48 16.79
C ALA A 199 2.55 -4.93 18.20
N ARG A 200 1.34 -4.55 18.63
CA ARG A 200 0.79 -5.00 19.93
C ARG A 200 0.50 -6.50 19.97
N CYS A 201 0.19 -7.11 18.84
CA CYS A 201 0.09 -8.57 18.69
C CYS A 201 1.46 -9.28 18.64
N GLY A 202 2.58 -8.55 18.67
CA GLY A 202 3.93 -9.12 18.56
C GLY A 202 4.33 -9.57 17.14
N LEU A 203 3.61 -9.13 16.10
CA LEU A 203 3.89 -9.49 14.70
C LEU A 203 4.78 -8.48 13.96
N LEU A 204 5.07 -7.35 14.61
CA LEU A 204 5.97 -6.33 14.10
C LEU A 204 6.90 -5.90 15.23
N ALA A 205 8.21 -6.14 15.06
CA ALA A 205 9.18 -5.92 16.14
C ALA A 205 9.50 -4.43 16.33
N ASP A 206 9.67 -3.69 15.23
CA ASP A 206 9.99 -2.26 15.27
C ASP A 206 9.45 -1.51 14.03
N SER A 207 9.48 -0.18 14.10
CA SER A 207 9.02 0.68 13.01
C SER A 207 9.93 0.65 11.78
N HIS A 208 11.22 0.34 11.96
CA HIS A 208 12.17 0.24 10.87
C HIS A 208 11.85 -0.96 9.96
N GLU A 209 11.55 -2.14 10.53
CA GLU A 209 11.08 -3.32 9.81
C GLU A 209 9.81 -3.01 9.00
N PHE A 210 8.87 -2.26 9.59
CA PHE A 210 7.64 -1.87 8.89
C PHE A 210 7.93 -1.03 7.64
N HIS A 211 8.75 0.01 7.78
CA HIS A 211 9.07 0.91 6.67
C HIS A 211 9.93 0.24 5.60
N ILE A 212 10.91 -0.59 5.99
CA ILE A 212 11.70 -1.40 5.06
C ILE A 212 10.82 -2.42 4.35
N GLY A 213 9.94 -3.11 5.05
CA GLY A 213 9.01 -4.08 4.46
C GLY A 213 8.10 -3.43 3.43
N ARG A 214 7.61 -2.20 3.70
CA ARG A 214 6.83 -1.43 2.72
C ARG A 214 7.64 -1.08 1.48
N PHE A 215 8.87 -0.61 1.66
CA PHE A 215 9.77 -0.29 0.55
C PHE A 215 10.08 -1.53 -0.30
N VAL A 216 10.40 -2.67 0.34
CA VAL A 216 10.65 -3.94 -0.33
C VAL A 216 9.41 -4.44 -1.07
N HIS A 217 8.22 -4.33 -0.48
CA HIS A 217 6.98 -4.74 -1.13
C HIS A 217 6.71 -3.93 -2.41
N GLU A 218 6.94 -2.62 -2.37
CA GLU A 218 6.67 -1.71 -3.49
C GLU A 218 7.71 -1.83 -4.60
N PHE A 219 9.00 -1.82 -4.25
CA PHE A 219 10.10 -1.72 -5.23
C PHE A 219 10.78 -3.06 -5.54
N TYR A 220 10.57 -4.09 -4.71
CA TYR A 220 11.15 -5.42 -4.86
C TYR A 220 10.09 -6.53 -4.69
N PRO A 221 9.01 -6.54 -5.49
CA PRO A 221 7.89 -7.47 -5.33
C PRO A 221 8.26 -8.95 -5.52
N LYS A 222 9.41 -9.23 -6.16
CA LYS A 222 9.98 -10.59 -6.32
C LYS A 222 11.04 -10.93 -5.27
N GLY A 223 11.22 -10.06 -4.27
CA GLY A 223 12.29 -10.14 -3.28
C GLY A 223 13.53 -9.33 -3.67
N THR A 224 14.43 -9.16 -2.70
CA THR A 224 15.65 -8.34 -2.82
C THR A 224 16.86 -9.12 -3.35
N GLY A 225 16.69 -10.42 -3.58
CA GLY A 225 17.71 -11.28 -4.18
C GLY A 225 17.92 -10.97 -5.66
N PHE A 226 19.05 -11.43 -6.19
CA PHE A 226 19.32 -11.40 -7.62
C PHE A 226 18.97 -12.75 -8.24
N PRO A 227 18.45 -12.79 -9.47
CA PRO A 227 18.28 -14.03 -10.20
C PRO A 227 19.66 -14.64 -10.54
N PRO A 228 19.72 -15.95 -10.89
CA PRO A 228 20.96 -16.57 -11.36
C PRO A 228 21.56 -15.80 -12.54
N HIS A 229 22.87 -15.59 -12.49
CA HIS A 229 23.62 -14.85 -13.50
C HIS A 229 25.08 -15.34 -13.54
N GLU A 230 25.80 -14.96 -14.58
CA GLU A 230 27.23 -15.24 -14.72
C GLU A 230 28.05 -14.05 -14.19
N VAL A 231 29.15 -14.35 -13.50
CA VAL A 231 30.10 -13.33 -13.06
C VAL A 231 30.81 -12.76 -14.30
N PRO A 232 30.81 -11.44 -14.50
CA PRO A 232 31.34 -10.86 -15.72
C PRO A 232 32.86 -11.01 -15.79
N ALA A 233 33.36 -11.37 -16.98
CA ALA A 233 34.79 -11.37 -17.27
C ALA A 233 35.27 -9.97 -17.62
N LEU A 234 36.51 -9.64 -17.26
CA LEU A 234 37.11 -8.34 -17.54
C LEU A 234 38.06 -8.44 -18.74
N PRO A 235 38.14 -7.41 -19.59
CA PRO A 235 39.14 -7.37 -20.66
C PRO A 235 40.56 -7.22 -20.08
N GLU A 236 41.45 -8.12 -20.47
CA GLU A 236 42.86 -8.14 -20.02
C GLU A 236 43.83 -7.51 -21.01
N ASP A 237 43.40 -7.25 -22.24
CA ASP A 237 44.20 -6.71 -23.35
C ASP A 237 44.18 -5.18 -23.44
N LEU A 238 43.62 -4.53 -22.42
CA LEU A 238 43.64 -3.07 -22.31
C LEU A 238 45.04 -2.55 -21.91
N PRO A 239 45.47 -1.40 -22.48
CA PRO A 239 46.71 -0.75 -22.08
C PRO A 239 46.67 -0.34 -20.61
N LEU A 240 47.84 -0.18 -19.98
CA LEU A 240 47.95 0.30 -18.61
C LEU A 240 47.99 1.83 -18.56
N ALA A 241 47.37 2.41 -17.54
CA ALA A 241 47.53 3.83 -17.21
C ALA A 241 48.97 4.11 -16.75
N GLU A 242 49.48 5.30 -17.10
CA GLU A 242 50.87 5.71 -16.79
C GLU A 242 51.08 5.99 -15.30
N THR A 243 50.05 6.45 -14.59
CA THR A 243 50.11 6.87 -13.19
C THR A 243 49.05 6.13 -12.37
N PRO A 244 49.37 5.65 -11.16
CA PRO A 244 48.37 5.09 -10.26
C PRO A 244 47.29 6.11 -9.87
N ALA A 245 46.07 5.62 -9.62
CA ALA A 245 44.94 6.45 -9.21
C ALA A 245 44.59 6.23 -7.73
N PHE A 246 43.81 7.14 -7.17
CA PHE A 246 43.20 7.02 -5.85
C PHE A 246 41.75 7.51 -5.89
N SER A 247 40.86 6.90 -5.11
CA SER A 247 39.48 7.38 -4.94
C SER A 247 39.33 8.13 -3.61
N LEU A 248 38.26 8.91 -3.45
CA LEU A 248 37.89 9.55 -2.19
C LEU A 248 36.38 9.47 -2.01
N ASP A 249 35.95 8.64 -1.05
CA ASP A 249 34.54 8.27 -0.89
C ASP A 249 34.05 8.42 0.55
N ASP A 250 32.74 8.22 0.78
CA ASP A 250 32.17 8.10 2.12
C ASP A 250 32.49 6.71 2.74
N ILE A 251 32.48 6.58 4.08
CA ILE A 251 32.90 5.36 4.80
C ILE A 251 32.17 4.09 4.31
N GLY A 252 30.89 4.21 3.95
CA GLY A 252 30.03 3.10 3.54
C GLY A 252 30.07 2.75 2.05
N THR A 253 30.87 3.46 1.24
CA THR A 253 30.96 3.18 -0.20
C THR A 253 31.71 1.88 -0.44
N THR A 254 31.07 0.96 -1.17
CA THR A 254 31.67 -0.31 -1.62
C THR A 254 31.65 -0.48 -3.13
N GLU A 255 30.92 0.39 -3.84
CA GLU A 255 30.87 0.46 -5.30
C GLU A 255 31.69 1.70 -5.67
N ILE A 256 32.99 1.54 -5.89
CA ILE A 256 33.89 2.67 -6.19
C ILE A 256 33.79 2.95 -7.69
N ASP A 257 33.05 4.01 -8.03
CA ASP A 257 32.77 4.38 -9.42
C ASP A 257 33.85 5.27 -10.03
N ASP A 258 34.51 6.11 -9.23
CA ASP A 258 35.49 7.07 -9.72
C ASP A 258 36.80 7.11 -8.93
N ALA A 259 37.88 7.41 -9.63
CA ALA A 259 39.21 7.62 -9.08
C ALA A 259 39.95 8.72 -9.85
N PHE A 260 40.93 9.35 -9.22
CA PHE A 260 41.73 10.43 -9.78
C PHE A 260 43.22 10.06 -9.86
N SER A 261 43.92 10.61 -10.84
CA SER A 261 45.38 10.64 -10.85
C SER A 261 45.88 12.05 -11.18
N VAL A 262 47.04 12.40 -10.63
CA VAL A 262 47.72 13.67 -10.90
C VAL A 262 49.15 13.36 -11.29
N MET A 263 49.54 13.80 -12.49
CA MET A 263 50.88 13.58 -13.02
C MET A 263 51.48 14.90 -13.49
N ARG A 264 52.71 15.21 -13.08
CA ARG A 264 53.47 16.30 -13.67
C ARG A 264 54.09 15.84 -14.99
N VAL A 265 53.67 16.44 -16.10
CA VAL A 265 54.19 16.14 -17.44
C VAL A 265 55.43 16.97 -17.75
N SER A 266 55.45 18.23 -17.28
CA SER A 266 56.60 19.15 -17.35
C SER A 266 56.50 20.21 -16.25
N ASP A 267 57.45 21.15 -16.21
CA ASP A 267 57.40 22.27 -15.26
C ASP A 267 56.14 23.13 -15.42
N ASP A 268 55.64 23.24 -16.66
CA ASP A 268 54.49 24.07 -17.00
C ASP A 268 53.19 23.29 -17.22
N GLU A 269 53.19 21.96 -17.14
CA GLU A 269 52.02 21.13 -17.46
C GLU A 269 51.78 20.00 -16.46
N LEU A 270 50.52 19.89 -16.02
CA LEU A 270 49.99 18.76 -15.26
C LEU A 270 49.00 17.98 -16.13
N ARG A 271 48.93 16.67 -15.92
CA ARG A 271 47.90 15.78 -16.44
C ARG A 271 47.05 15.27 -15.30
N ILE A 272 45.75 15.51 -15.39
CA ILE A 272 44.74 15.07 -14.43
C ILE A 272 43.95 13.95 -15.07
N GLY A 273 43.99 12.77 -14.47
CA GLY A 273 43.15 11.63 -14.85
C GLY A 273 41.88 11.58 -14.01
N ILE A 274 40.75 11.39 -14.66
CA ILE A 274 39.46 11.04 -14.07
C ILE A 274 39.11 9.65 -14.62
N HIS A 275 39.12 8.64 -13.76
CA HIS A 275 38.96 7.25 -14.11
C HIS A 275 37.61 6.76 -13.62
N ILE A 276 36.74 6.32 -14.53
CA ILE A 276 35.40 5.84 -14.19
C ILE A 276 35.32 4.33 -14.39
N ALA A 277 34.78 3.61 -13.41
CA ALA A 277 34.47 2.19 -13.50
C ALA A 277 33.70 1.91 -14.80
N ALA A 278 34.05 0.83 -15.49
CA ALA A 278 33.57 0.58 -16.86
C ALA A 278 32.73 -0.71 -16.97
N PRO A 279 31.57 -0.82 -16.28
CA PRO A 279 30.74 -2.02 -16.32
C PRO A 279 30.30 -2.42 -17.74
N GLY A 280 30.12 -1.44 -18.62
CA GLY A 280 29.78 -1.67 -20.03
C GLY A 280 30.86 -2.40 -20.85
N LEU A 281 32.08 -2.58 -20.32
CA LEU A 281 33.10 -3.44 -20.94
C LEU A 281 32.92 -4.93 -20.58
N ALA A 282 32.20 -5.21 -19.50
CA ALA A 282 32.11 -6.54 -18.93
C ALA A 282 30.79 -7.25 -19.28
N PHE A 283 29.73 -6.51 -19.57
CA PHE A 283 28.48 -7.05 -20.08
C PHE A 283 27.80 -6.09 -21.07
N ALA A 284 27.17 -6.66 -22.12
CA ALA A 284 26.55 -5.90 -23.19
C ALA A 284 25.06 -5.58 -22.92
N PRO A 285 24.49 -4.57 -23.61
CA PRO A 285 23.04 -4.37 -23.64
C PRO A 285 22.29 -5.64 -24.08
N GLY A 286 21.20 -5.97 -23.40
CA GLY A 286 20.41 -7.18 -23.61
C GLY A 286 20.90 -8.42 -22.84
N SER A 287 22.01 -8.31 -22.10
CA SER A 287 22.49 -9.39 -21.23
C SER A 287 21.65 -9.54 -19.96
N VAL A 288 21.87 -10.63 -19.21
CA VAL A 288 21.20 -10.89 -17.93
C VAL A 288 21.54 -9.79 -16.90
N LEU A 289 22.81 -9.39 -16.79
CA LEU A 289 23.23 -8.33 -15.86
C LEU A 289 22.65 -6.95 -16.26
N ASP A 290 22.55 -6.65 -17.55
CA ASP A 290 21.87 -5.43 -18.02
C ASP A 290 20.38 -5.44 -17.67
N ALA A 291 19.69 -6.58 -17.82
CA ALA A 291 18.29 -6.71 -17.41
C ALA A 291 18.10 -6.50 -15.89
N ILE A 292 18.99 -7.07 -15.07
CA ILE A 292 19.01 -6.87 -13.61
C ILE A 292 19.20 -5.38 -13.27
N ALA A 293 20.20 -4.74 -13.86
CA ALA A 293 20.50 -3.33 -13.60
C ALA A 293 19.32 -2.42 -14.01
N ARG A 294 18.68 -2.70 -15.16
CA ARG A 294 17.50 -1.95 -15.61
C ARG A 294 16.28 -2.15 -14.73
N GLU A 295 16.07 -3.36 -14.21
CA GLU A 295 14.97 -3.61 -13.26
C GLU A 295 15.17 -2.80 -11.97
N ARG A 296 16.42 -2.66 -11.50
CA ARG A 296 16.74 -1.90 -10.29
C ARG A 296 16.89 -0.39 -10.50
N LEU A 297 17.20 0.06 -11.72
CA LEU A 297 17.46 1.45 -12.14
C LEU A 297 18.68 2.12 -11.49
N SER A 298 18.83 2.00 -10.17
CA SER A 298 19.92 2.55 -9.39
C SER A 298 20.14 1.77 -8.09
N THR A 299 21.27 2.00 -7.41
CA THR A 299 21.44 1.55 -6.03
C THR A 299 20.56 2.41 -5.13
N ALA A 300 19.67 1.78 -4.36
CA ALA A 300 18.84 2.46 -3.39
C ALA A 300 19.56 2.55 -2.05
N TYR A 301 19.87 3.78 -1.62
CA TYR A 301 20.54 4.06 -0.36
C TYR A 301 19.52 4.43 0.73
N THR A 302 19.56 3.69 1.83
CA THR A 302 18.78 3.97 3.04
C THR A 302 19.73 4.10 4.24
N PRO A 303 19.38 4.82 5.32
CA PRO A 303 20.23 4.86 6.51
C PRO A 303 20.56 3.44 7.02
N GLY A 304 21.85 3.08 7.03
CA GLY A 304 22.33 1.78 7.51
C GLY A 304 22.13 0.59 6.57
N ARG A 305 21.57 0.78 5.36
CA ARG A 305 21.38 -0.31 4.38
C ARG A 305 21.37 0.22 2.95
N LYS A 306 21.84 -0.58 2.00
CA LYS A 306 21.65 -0.32 0.58
C LYS A 306 21.11 -1.54 -0.14
N PHE A 307 20.43 -1.30 -1.26
CA PHE A 307 20.03 -2.30 -2.23
C PHE A 307 20.77 -2.00 -3.52
N THR A 308 21.82 -2.77 -3.79
CA THR A 308 22.75 -2.56 -4.91
C THR A 308 22.04 -2.71 -6.25
N MET A 309 22.43 -1.92 -7.25
CA MET A 309 21.93 -2.04 -8.62
C MET A 309 22.38 -3.35 -9.27
N LEU A 310 23.60 -3.76 -8.97
CA LEU A 310 24.24 -4.96 -9.50
C LEU A 310 24.50 -5.98 -8.38
N PRO A 311 24.58 -7.27 -8.71
CA PRO A 311 25.00 -8.32 -7.78
C PRO A 311 26.38 -8.05 -7.16
N ASP A 312 26.59 -8.47 -5.91
CA ASP A 312 27.82 -8.17 -5.15
C ASP A 312 29.09 -8.76 -5.81
N ASP A 313 28.97 -9.93 -6.44
CA ASP A 313 30.06 -10.57 -7.19
C ASP A 313 30.38 -9.84 -8.50
N ALA A 314 29.38 -9.27 -9.18
CA ALA A 314 29.60 -8.36 -10.29
C ALA A 314 30.25 -7.05 -9.83
N VAL A 315 29.74 -6.42 -8.77
CA VAL A 315 30.32 -5.19 -8.17
C VAL A 315 31.79 -5.39 -7.84
N LYS A 316 32.14 -6.50 -7.17
CA LYS A 316 33.52 -6.83 -6.80
C LYS A 316 34.49 -6.93 -7.98
N ARG A 317 33.99 -7.22 -9.19
CA ARG A 317 34.81 -7.25 -10.42
C ARG A 317 34.94 -5.87 -11.07
N LEU A 318 33.97 -4.99 -10.85
CA LEU A 318 33.80 -3.77 -11.63
C LEU A 318 34.20 -2.50 -10.85
N SER A 319 34.21 -2.58 -9.52
CA SER A 319 34.65 -1.53 -8.62
C SER A 319 36.13 -1.18 -8.81
N LEU A 320 36.46 0.10 -8.68
CA LEU A 320 37.84 0.60 -8.65
C LEU A 320 38.49 0.33 -7.28
N ASP A 321 38.63 -0.94 -6.93
CA ASP A 321 39.14 -1.37 -5.62
C ASP A 321 40.67 -1.22 -5.51
N GLU A 322 41.11 -0.78 -4.33
CA GLU A 322 42.51 -0.62 -3.96
C GLU A 322 43.34 -1.88 -4.19
N GLY A 323 44.56 -1.68 -4.70
CA GLY A 323 45.52 -2.74 -4.98
C GLY A 323 45.26 -3.48 -6.30
N GLN A 324 44.15 -3.20 -6.99
CA GLN A 324 43.78 -3.88 -8.23
C GLN A 324 44.14 -3.08 -9.48
N LEU A 325 44.18 -3.80 -10.62
CA LEU A 325 44.23 -3.23 -11.97
C LEU A 325 42.82 -3.27 -12.54
N CYS A 326 42.11 -2.15 -12.49
CA CYS A 326 40.70 -2.09 -12.84
C CYS A 326 40.49 -1.50 -14.25
N PRO A 327 39.68 -2.13 -15.11
CA PRO A 327 39.24 -1.52 -16.36
C PRO A 327 38.45 -0.23 -16.09
N ALA A 328 38.82 0.84 -16.78
CA ALA A 328 38.20 2.14 -16.62
C ALA A 328 38.01 2.85 -17.97
N VAL A 329 37.02 3.74 -18.01
CA VAL A 329 36.94 4.82 -18.99
C VAL A 329 37.65 6.02 -18.37
N SER A 330 38.83 6.36 -18.87
CA SER A 330 39.62 7.47 -18.36
C SER A 330 39.42 8.72 -19.21
N LEU A 331 39.19 9.86 -18.58
CA LEU A 331 39.32 11.20 -19.16
C LEU A 331 40.59 11.85 -18.62
N TYR A 332 41.47 12.27 -19.52
CA TYR A 332 42.67 13.02 -19.18
C TYR A 332 42.53 14.48 -19.58
N LEU A 333 42.91 15.38 -18.67
CA LEU A 333 43.00 16.81 -18.89
C LEU A 333 44.47 17.25 -18.73
N ASN A 334 45.07 17.79 -19.78
CA ASN A 334 46.34 18.50 -19.66
C ASN A 334 46.04 19.96 -19.31
N VAL A 335 46.57 20.43 -18.20
CA VAL A 335 46.34 21.78 -17.68
C VAL A 335 47.66 22.50 -17.37
N GLY A 336 47.66 23.82 -17.47
CA GLY A 336 48.81 24.62 -17.04
C GLY A 336 49.09 24.44 -15.56
N ALA A 337 50.36 24.22 -15.19
CA ALA A 337 50.73 23.91 -13.80
C ALA A 337 50.54 25.06 -12.80
N LYS A 338 50.37 26.29 -13.29
CA LYS A 338 50.21 27.50 -12.47
C LYS A 338 48.79 28.06 -12.49
N ASP A 339 48.19 28.13 -13.67
CA ASP A 339 46.90 28.78 -13.91
C ASP A 339 45.77 27.78 -14.15
N PHE A 340 46.07 26.47 -14.21
CA PHE A 340 45.14 25.40 -14.54
C PHE A 340 44.40 25.62 -15.86
N SER A 341 44.96 26.38 -16.81
CA SER A 341 44.34 26.59 -18.13
C SER A 341 44.29 25.27 -18.89
N LEU A 342 43.15 24.94 -19.51
CA LEU A 342 43.00 23.68 -20.25
C LEU A 342 43.82 23.76 -21.55
N ARG A 343 44.77 22.83 -21.71
CA ARG A 343 45.65 22.73 -22.88
C ARG A 343 45.30 21.56 -23.80
N GLY A 344 44.70 20.52 -23.26
CA GLY A 344 44.27 19.37 -24.03
C GLY A 344 43.36 18.43 -23.24
N ARG A 345 42.60 17.60 -23.95
CA ARG A 345 41.82 16.51 -23.37
C ARG A 345 41.78 15.31 -24.27
N HIS A 346 41.74 14.12 -23.70
CA HIS A 346 41.49 12.88 -24.43
C HIS A 346 40.86 11.83 -23.51
N THR A 347 40.20 10.85 -24.13
CA THR A 347 39.56 9.73 -23.43
C THR A 347 40.11 8.42 -23.93
N LYS A 348 40.21 7.43 -23.05
CA LYS A 348 40.79 6.12 -23.38
C LYS A 348 40.17 5.02 -22.51
N LEU A 349 40.06 3.83 -23.10
CA LEU A 349 39.82 2.58 -22.36
C LEU A 349 41.16 1.99 -21.94
N GLU A 350 41.32 1.72 -20.65
CA GLU A 350 42.57 1.22 -20.10
C GLU A 350 42.36 0.50 -18.77
N ARG A 351 43.43 -0.07 -18.22
CA ARG A 351 43.46 -0.56 -16.83
C ARG A 351 44.23 0.39 -15.96
N VAL A 352 43.63 0.79 -14.85
CA VAL A 352 44.19 1.74 -13.90
C VAL A 352 44.56 0.99 -12.63
N LYS A 353 45.79 1.20 -12.13
CA LYS A 353 46.18 0.70 -10.82
C LYS A 353 45.60 1.62 -9.76
N VAL A 354 44.68 1.13 -8.94
CA VAL A 354 44.16 1.90 -7.81
C VAL A 354 45.11 1.72 -6.63
N ALA A 355 45.81 2.78 -6.26
CA ALA A 355 46.79 2.78 -5.18
C ALA A 355 46.15 2.95 -3.80
N ALA A 356 45.03 3.66 -3.69
CA ALA A 356 44.28 3.81 -2.44
C ALA A 356 42.80 4.12 -2.68
N ASN A 357 41.92 3.55 -1.85
CA ASN A 357 40.55 4.03 -1.71
C ASN A 357 40.42 4.87 -0.43
N LEU A 358 40.59 6.19 -0.56
CA LEU A 358 40.54 7.11 0.58
C LEU A 358 39.10 7.31 1.06
N ARG A 359 38.96 7.81 2.30
CA ARG A 359 37.66 8.16 2.89
C ARG A 359 37.64 9.60 3.36
N HIS A 360 36.53 10.31 3.11
CA HIS A 360 36.32 11.69 3.57
C HIS A 360 36.59 11.84 5.07
N ALA A 361 36.02 10.96 5.90
CA ALA A 361 36.22 11.00 7.35
C ALA A 361 37.70 10.90 7.80
N GLY A 362 38.57 10.25 7.01
CA GLY A 362 40.01 10.17 7.28
C GLY A 362 40.80 11.37 6.77
N HIS A 363 40.20 12.20 5.92
CA HIS A 363 40.81 13.36 5.26
C HIS A 363 40.13 14.69 5.60
N ASP A 364 39.12 14.69 6.47
CA ASP A 364 38.33 15.88 6.86
C ASP A 364 39.20 17.02 7.41
N ALA A 365 40.33 16.70 8.02
CA ALA A 365 41.29 17.70 8.51
C ALA A 365 41.89 18.56 7.39
N LEU A 366 41.91 18.06 6.14
CA LEU A 366 42.35 18.82 4.97
C LEU A 366 41.43 19.99 4.65
N ASN A 367 40.13 19.92 4.99
CA ASN A 367 39.20 21.02 4.70
C ASN A 367 39.67 22.33 5.34
N ALA A 368 40.06 22.29 6.62
CA ALA A 368 40.59 23.46 7.32
C ALA A 368 41.97 23.89 6.76
N ALA A 369 42.81 22.93 6.36
CA ALA A 369 44.13 23.22 5.79
C ALA A 369 44.01 23.90 4.42
N PHE A 370 43.04 23.49 3.61
CA PHE A 370 42.75 24.11 2.32
C PHE A 370 42.23 25.55 2.50
N GLU A 371 41.28 25.77 3.41
CA GLU A 371 40.73 27.10 3.70
C GLU A 371 41.75 28.10 4.26
N ALA A 372 42.74 27.63 5.02
CA ALA A 372 43.81 28.46 5.58
C ALA A 372 44.72 29.09 4.51
N GLY A 373 44.68 28.59 3.27
CA GLY A 373 45.42 29.13 2.13
C GLY A 373 46.93 28.88 2.18
N GLU A 374 47.66 29.43 1.20
CA GLU A 374 49.10 29.22 1.03
C GLU A 374 49.98 29.89 2.10
N THR A 375 49.38 30.70 2.99
CA THR A 375 50.10 31.51 3.99
C THR A 375 50.60 30.71 5.19
N ASN A 376 50.08 29.49 5.41
CA ASN A 376 50.62 28.55 6.39
C ASN A 376 50.28 27.08 5.99
N PRO A 377 51.06 26.44 5.10
CA PRO A 377 50.76 25.08 4.67
C PRO A 377 51.12 24.10 5.78
N VAL A 378 50.15 23.82 6.66
CA VAL A 378 50.26 22.69 7.58
C VAL A 378 50.15 21.42 6.74
N ARG A 379 51.28 20.74 6.53
CA ARG A 379 51.30 19.40 5.95
C ARG A 379 50.87 18.40 7.01
N LEU A 380 49.77 17.68 6.76
CA LEU A 380 49.23 16.71 7.72
C LEU A 380 49.87 15.33 7.56
N GLY A 381 50.58 15.09 6.46
CA GLY A 381 51.23 13.81 6.17
C GLY A 381 50.23 12.73 5.76
N LEU A 382 49.07 13.13 5.22
CA LEU A 382 48.05 12.20 4.75
C LEU A 382 48.42 11.64 3.36
N ALA A 383 47.92 10.44 3.06
CA ALA A 383 48.13 9.83 1.74
C ALA A 383 47.51 10.71 0.64
N PHE A 384 48.25 10.91 -0.45
CA PHE A 384 47.83 11.72 -1.60
C PHE A 384 47.47 13.18 -1.27
N GLU A 385 48.00 13.73 -0.17
CA GLU A 385 47.70 15.10 0.27
C GLU A 385 48.06 16.17 -0.78
N GLU A 386 49.18 16.01 -1.49
CA GLU A 386 49.63 16.99 -2.50
C GLU A 386 48.76 16.94 -3.75
N GLU A 387 48.36 15.75 -4.17
CA GLU A 387 47.44 15.51 -5.27
C GLU A 387 46.06 16.08 -4.93
N LEU A 388 45.52 15.81 -3.74
CA LEU A 388 44.26 16.38 -3.26
C LEU A 388 44.30 17.90 -3.22
N HIS A 389 45.40 18.49 -2.72
CA HIS A 389 45.58 19.94 -2.73
C HIS A 389 45.61 20.51 -4.16
N THR A 390 46.22 19.79 -5.10
CA THR A 390 46.27 20.18 -6.52
C THR A 390 44.87 20.11 -7.16
N LEU A 391 44.13 19.03 -6.92
CA LEU A 391 42.76 18.84 -7.40
C LEU A 391 41.81 19.91 -6.82
N TRP A 392 41.98 20.27 -5.55
CA TRP A 392 41.20 21.34 -4.91
C TRP A 392 41.46 22.71 -5.58
N ARG A 393 42.72 23.08 -5.82
CA ARG A 393 43.06 24.32 -6.55
C ARG A 393 42.50 24.34 -7.97
N LEU A 394 42.58 23.21 -8.67
CA LEU A 394 41.95 23.05 -9.98
C LEU A 394 40.44 23.24 -9.89
N ALA A 395 39.77 22.63 -8.91
CA ALA A 395 38.33 22.76 -8.71
C ALA A 395 37.91 24.21 -8.49
N LEU A 396 38.63 24.97 -7.66
CA LEU A 396 38.42 26.41 -7.46
C LEU A 396 38.59 27.23 -8.74
N ALA A 397 39.65 26.94 -9.52
CA ALA A 397 39.88 27.62 -10.80
C ALA A 397 38.75 27.33 -11.80
N LEU A 398 38.26 26.09 -11.85
CA LEU A 398 37.12 25.70 -12.70
C LEU A 398 35.81 26.32 -12.23
N GLU A 399 35.57 26.39 -10.93
CA GLU A 399 34.40 27.06 -10.33
C GLU A 399 34.38 28.56 -10.66
N SER A 400 35.52 29.24 -10.46
CA SER A 400 35.69 30.66 -10.81
C SER A 400 35.34 30.92 -12.28
N ARG A 401 35.86 30.09 -13.20
CA ARG A 401 35.54 30.17 -14.65
C ARG A 401 34.08 29.90 -14.96
N ARG A 402 33.43 29.04 -14.18
CA ARG A 402 31.99 28.73 -14.32
C ARG A 402 31.11 29.93 -13.97
N GLY A 403 31.64 30.89 -13.19
CA GLY A 403 30.92 32.09 -12.77
C GLY A 403 29.78 31.82 -11.78
N LYS A 404 29.70 30.61 -11.22
CA LYS A 404 28.69 30.21 -10.24
C LYS A 404 29.30 29.24 -9.22
N PRO A 405 28.95 29.36 -7.92
CA PRO A 405 29.37 28.41 -6.91
C PRO A 405 28.96 26.98 -7.27
N SER A 406 29.83 26.02 -6.99
CA SER A 406 29.61 24.58 -7.15
C SER A 406 28.76 24.03 -6.01
N VAL A 407 28.74 24.72 -4.87
CA VAL A 407 27.96 24.38 -3.67
C VAL A 407 27.03 25.54 -3.34
N ASN A 408 25.73 25.25 -3.20
CA ASN A 408 24.80 26.19 -2.61
C ASN A 408 24.92 26.16 -1.09
N ALA A 409 25.58 27.15 -0.50
CA ALA A 409 25.80 27.25 0.93
C ALA A 409 24.49 27.33 1.76
N ALA A 410 23.34 27.59 1.13
CA ALA A 410 22.04 27.61 1.81
C ALA A 410 21.46 26.21 2.07
N THR A 411 21.99 25.15 1.44
CA THR A 411 21.48 23.78 1.60
C THR A 411 22.48 22.95 2.39
N LEU A 412 22.07 22.53 3.59
CA LEU A 412 22.83 21.59 4.42
C LEU A 412 22.56 20.16 3.95
N ASP A 413 23.63 19.40 3.74
CA ASP A 413 23.55 17.95 3.62
C ASP A 413 23.75 17.30 5.00
N TYR A 414 23.26 16.08 5.14
CA TYR A 414 23.39 15.32 6.38
C TYR A 414 23.95 13.93 6.10
N VAL A 415 24.77 13.45 7.03
CA VAL A 415 25.21 12.06 7.12
C VAL A 415 24.38 11.38 8.20
N PHE A 416 23.81 10.22 7.86
CA PHE A 416 23.06 9.38 8.78
C PHE A 416 23.92 8.17 9.16
N ARG A 417 24.26 8.05 10.45
CA ARG A 417 24.97 6.88 10.99
C ARG A 417 24.01 6.05 11.81
N VAL A 418 24.02 4.74 11.58
CA VAL A 418 23.14 3.79 12.27
C VAL A 418 24.01 2.76 12.98
N GLU A 419 24.01 2.80 14.32
CA GLU A 419 24.76 1.88 15.18
C GLU A 419 23.82 1.33 16.26
N ASP A 420 23.68 0.00 16.35
CA ASP A 420 22.81 -0.68 17.32
C ASP A 420 21.38 -0.12 17.41
N GLY A 421 20.81 0.24 16.25
CA GLY A 421 19.47 0.82 16.14
C GLY A 421 19.36 2.31 16.54
N ARG A 422 20.47 2.97 16.87
CA ARG A 422 20.52 4.41 17.13
C ARG A 422 20.96 5.15 15.87
N VAL A 423 20.21 6.20 15.54
CA VAL A 423 20.50 7.06 14.38
C VAL A 423 21.14 8.35 14.87
N ALA A 424 22.38 8.60 14.43
CA ALA A 424 23.03 9.90 14.56
C ALA A 424 22.95 10.65 13.23
N ILE A 425 22.58 11.93 13.29
CA ILE A 425 22.45 12.80 12.13
C ILE A 425 23.45 13.93 12.29
N GLU A 426 24.40 14.01 11.37
CA GLU A 426 25.49 15.00 11.40
C GLU A 426 25.42 15.87 10.15
N ALA A 427 25.59 17.18 10.29
CA ALA A 427 25.71 18.06 9.12
C ALA A 427 27.02 17.73 8.37
N ARG A 428 26.91 17.46 7.07
CA ARG A 428 28.09 17.24 6.22
C ARG A 428 28.77 18.58 5.99
N LYS A 429 30.05 18.67 6.33
CA LYS A 429 30.91 19.79 5.91
C LYS A 429 31.24 19.56 4.43
N ARG A 430 30.95 20.55 3.59
CA ARG A 430 31.22 20.52 2.15
C ARG A 430 32.51 21.25 1.82
#